data_AF-A0A7W0MY62-F1
#
_entry.id   AF-A0A7W0MY62-F1
#
_cell.length_a   1.000
_cell.length_b   1.000
_cell.length_c   1.000
_cell.angle_alpha   90.00
_cell.angle_beta   90.00
_cell.angle_gamma   90.00
#
_symmetry.space_group_name_H-M   'P 1'
#
loop_
_entity.id
_entity.type
_entity.pdbx_description
1 polymer ?
#
loop_
_entity_poly.entity_id
_entity_poly.type
_entity_poly.pdbx_seq_one_letter_code
_entity_poly.pdbx_strand_id
1 'polypeptide(L)'
;LRQYALGAILLDTEDPCRVLGHLDEPLLLPIEDERDGYVPNVVYSCGSMIHAGQLVLPYGFSDVGARVAMLALDDVLTRLVER
;
A
#
# COMPACT_ATOMS: atom_id res chain seq x y z
N LEU A 1 -1.21 20.90 3.60
CA LEU A 1 -1.81 19.81 4.41
C LEU A 1 -0.87 18.61 4.40
N ARG A 2 -0.96 17.71 5.37
CA ARG A 2 -0.24 16.42 5.34
C ARG A 2 -0.93 15.47 4.37
N GLN A 3 -0.17 14.56 3.78
CA GLN A 3 -0.68 13.50 2.91
C GLN A 3 -0.21 12.15 3.47
N TYR A 4 -1.14 11.21 3.62
CA TYR A 4 -0.84 9.85 4.04
C TYR A 4 -0.99 8.91 2.86
N ALA A 5 0.00 8.04 2.69
CA ALA A 5 0.13 7.11 1.59
C ALA A 5 0.55 5.74 2.13
N LEU A 6 0.26 4.68 1.37
CA LEU A 6 0.75 3.35 1.69
C LEU A 6 2.03 3.08 0.91
N GLY A 7 3.04 2.55 1.59
CA GLY A 7 4.26 2.00 0.98
C GLY A 7 4.33 0.49 1.22
N ALA A 8 5.40 -0.12 0.73
CA ALA A 8 5.72 -1.52 1.03
C ALA A 8 7.21 -1.66 1.32
N ILE A 9 7.52 -2.60 2.22
CA ILE A 9 8.88 -3.04 2.53
C ILE A 9 8.94 -4.56 2.43
N LEU A 10 10.09 -5.07 1.99
CA LEU A 10 10.42 -6.47 1.99
C LEU A 10 11.30 -6.75 3.20
N LEU A 11 10.90 -7.71 4.03
CA LEU A 11 11.61 -8.11 5.23
C LEU A 11 12.24 -9.49 5.04
N ASP A 12 13.32 -9.74 5.76
CA ASP A 12 13.93 -11.07 5.83
C ASP A 12 13.00 -12.03 6.59
N THR A 13 12.83 -13.24 6.05
CA THR A 13 11.91 -14.24 6.61
C THR A 13 12.43 -14.91 7.87
N GLU A 14 13.74 -14.92 8.10
CA GLU A 14 14.37 -15.46 9.30
C GLU A 14 14.54 -14.39 10.39
N ASP A 15 14.89 -13.15 10.00
CA ASP A 15 15.02 -12.01 10.90
C ASP A 15 14.24 -10.77 10.39
N PRO A 16 12.98 -10.55 10.81
CA PRO A 16 12.14 -9.47 10.30
C PRO A 16 12.62 -8.06 10.72
N CYS A 17 13.64 -7.94 11.58
CA CYS A 17 14.28 -6.66 11.85
C CYS A 17 15.12 -6.17 10.66
N ARG A 18 15.44 -7.07 9.72
CA ARG A 18 16.22 -6.76 8.52
C ARG A 18 15.30 -6.42 7.35
N VAL A 19 15.40 -5.18 6.89
CA VAL A 19 14.75 -4.71 5.67
C VAL A 19 15.62 -5.09 4.47
N LEU A 20 15.09 -5.93 3.58
CA LEU A 20 15.73 -6.37 2.35
C LEU A 20 15.46 -5.42 1.18
N GLY A 21 14.31 -4.75 1.19
CA GLY A 21 13.87 -3.86 0.13
C GLY A 21 12.75 -2.92 0.58
N HIS A 22 12.55 -1.83 -0.15
CA HIS A 22 11.46 -0.89 0.06
C HIS A 22 11.17 -0.18 -1.26
N LEU A 23 9.91 0.23 -1.46
CA LEU A 23 9.54 0.97 -2.67
C LEU A 23 10.07 2.41 -2.59
N ASP A 24 10.67 2.89 -3.67
CA ASP A 24 11.13 4.29 -3.76
C ASP A 24 9.96 5.28 -3.91
N GLU A 25 8.80 4.79 -4.35
CA GLU A 25 7.56 5.54 -4.50
C GLU A 25 6.42 4.87 -3.72
N PRO A 26 5.41 5.62 -3.28
CA PRO A 26 4.26 5.05 -2.59
C PRO A 26 3.53 4.02 -3.44
N LEU A 27 3.11 2.92 -2.81
CA LEU A 27 2.26 1.90 -3.42
C LEU A 27 0.86 2.44 -3.73
N LEU A 28 0.33 3.30 -2.84
CA LEU A 28 -0.99 3.89 -2.99
C LEU A 28 -1.00 5.33 -2.48
N LEU A 29 -1.55 6.23 -3.29
CA LEU A 29 -1.79 7.63 -2.97
C LEU A 29 -3.28 7.95 -3.07
N PRO A 30 -3.80 8.91 -2.28
CA PRO A 30 -5.16 9.40 -2.45
C PRO A 30 -5.35 10.01 -3.86
N ILE A 31 -6.32 9.49 -4.61
CA ILE A 31 -6.74 10.05 -5.91
C ILE A 31 -7.72 11.21 -5.72
N GLU A 32 -8.07 11.92 -6.78
CA GLU A 32 -8.81 13.20 -6.72
C GLU A 32 -10.12 13.11 -5.93
N ASP A 33 -10.94 12.08 -6.19
CA ASP A 33 -12.23 11.86 -5.53
C ASP A 33 -12.12 11.28 -4.11
N GLU A 34 -10.90 10.96 -3.66
CA GLU A 34 -10.62 10.43 -2.34
C GLU A 34 -10.04 11.47 -1.39
N ARG A 35 -9.78 12.70 -1.84
CA ARG A 35 -9.10 13.73 -1.06
C ARG A 35 -10.00 14.52 -0.12
N ASP A 36 -11.30 14.44 -0.32
CA ASP A 36 -12.29 15.12 0.51
C ASP A 36 -12.90 14.17 1.55
N GLY A 37 -13.00 14.64 2.80
CA GLY A 37 -13.58 13.87 3.89
C GLY A 37 -13.25 14.43 5.26
N TYR A 38 -13.44 13.62 6.31
CA TYR A 38 -13.18 14.01 7.69
C TYR A 38 -11.68 14.28 7.91
N VAL A 39 -10.81 13.46 7.32
CA VAL A 39 -9.36 13.70 7.28
C VAL A 39 -8.86 13.70 5.82
N PRO A 40 -8.77 14.88 5.18
CA PRO A 40 -8.38 15.00 3.78
C PRO A 40 -7.00 14.42 3.47
N ASN A 41 -6.82 13.90 2.24
CA ASN A 41 -5.55 13.39 1.70
C ASN A 41 -4.98 12.18 2.46
N VAL A 42 -5.84 11.28 2.93
CA VAL A 42 -5.43 10.06 3.65
C VAL A 42 -5.90 8.82 2.90
N VAL A 43 -4.98 7.88 2.71
CA VAL A 43 -5.31 6.46 2.52
C VAL A 43 -4.65 5.63 3.61
N TYR A 44 -5.35 4.61 4.11
CA TYR A 44 -4.83 3.67 5.10
C TYR A 44 -5.42 2.27 4.88
N SER A 45 -4.73 1.24 5.35
CA SER A 45 -5.23 -0.14 5.27
C SER A 45 -5.12 -0.84 6.62
N CYS A 46 -6.08 -1.74 6.89
CA CYS A 46 -6.09 -2.60 8.08
C CYS A 46 -5.61 -4.02 7.78
N GLY A 47 -5.24 -4.32 6.54
CA GLY A 47 -4.81 -5.64 6.12
C GLY A 47 -4.92 -5.85 4.62
N SER A 48 -4.23 -6.87 4.14
CA SER A 48 -4.27 -7.31 2.74
C SER A 48 -4.37 -8.83 2.67
N MET A 49 -4.70 -9.34 1.49
CA MET A 49 -4.79 -10.77 1.20
C MET A 49 -4.08 -11.07 -0.11
N ILE A 50 -3.38 -12.19 -0.19
CA ILE A 50 -2.89 -12.74 -1.46
C ILE A 50 -3.91 -13.76 -1.96
N HIS A 51 -4.42 -13.57 -3.17
CA HIS A 51 -5.35 -14.50 -3.81
C HIS A 51 -5.08 -14.58 -5.31
N ALA A 52 -4.91 -15.79 -5.85
CA ALA A 52 -4.69 -16.03 -7.28
C ALA A 52 -3.55 -15.17 -7.89
N GLY A 53 -2.43 -15.02 -7.16
CA GLY A 53 -1.30 -14.19 -7.60
C GLY A 53 -1.54 -12.68 -7.51
N GLN A 54 -2.65 -12.24 -6.93
CA GLN A 54 -2.97 -10.83 -6.72
C GLN A 54 -2.81 -10.45 -5.25
N LEU A 55 -2.20 -9.30 -4.99
CA LEU A 55 -2.32 -8.58 -3.73
C LEU A 55 -3.66 -7.82 -3.73
N VAL A 56 -4.60 -8.29 -2.92
CA VAL A 56 -5.89 -7.65 -2.67
C VAL A 56 -5.75 -6.75 -1.45
N LEU A 57 -5.87 -5.44 -1.67
CA LEU A 57 -5.64 -4.42 -0.65
C LEU A 57 -6.91 -3.58 -0.43
N PRO A 58 -7.75 -3.97 0.55
CA PRO A 58 -8.76 -3.07 1.10
C PRO A 58 -8.09 -1.86 1.76
N TYR A 59 -8.56 -0.66 1.45
CA TYR A 59 -8.07 0.57 2.05
C TYR A 59 -9.23 1.54 2.33
N GLY A 60 -9.12 2.27 3.43
CA GLY A 60 -9.95 3.42 3.74
C GLY A 60 -9.38 4.69 3.10
N PHE A 61 -10.24 5.62 2.73
CA PHE A 61 -9.86 6.93 2.22
C PHE A 61 -10.61 8.06 2.93
N SER A 62 -9.87 9.12 3.25
CA SER A 62 -10.30 10.34 3.95
C SER A 62 -11.24 10.16 5.15
N ASP A 63 -11.13 9.03 5.85
CA ASP A 63 -11.99 8.60 6.96
C ASP A 63 -13.50 8.63 6.66
N VAL A 64 -13.87 8.41 5.38
CA VAL A 64 -15.28 8.48 4.92
C VAL A 64 -15.76 7.21 4.23
N GLY A 65 -14.87 6.39 3.71
CA GLY A 65 -15.23 5.19 2.97
C GLY A 65 -14.05 4.24 2.77
N ALA A 66 -14.31 3.14 2.08
CA ALA A 66 -13.32 2.14 1.74
C ALA A 66 -13.45 1.66 0.30
N ARG A 67 -12.32 1.27 -0.29
CA ARG A 67 -12.17 0.71 -1.63
C ARG A 67 -11.21 -0.49 -1.58
N VAL A 68 -11.05 -1.16 -2.72
CA VAL A 68 -10.10 -2.28 -2.86
C VAL A 68 -9.22 -2.01 -4.07
N ALA A 69 -7.90 -2.00 -3.85
CA ALA A 69 -6.92 -2.06 -4.91
C ALA A 69 -6.50 -3.52 -5.14
N MET A 70 -6.24 -3.88 -6.40
CA MET A 70 -5.72 -5.20 -6.77
C MET A 70 -4.50 -5.01 -7.66
N LEU A 71 -3.39 -5.65 -7.28
CA LEU A 71 -2.13 -5.60 -8.01
C LEU A 71 -1.58 -7.01 -8.20
N ALA A 72 -0.85 -7.27 -9.27
CA ALA A 72 -0.07 -8.50 -9.38
C ALA A 72 1.01 -8.53 -8.30
N LEU A 73 1.07 -9.63 -7.54
CA LEU A 73 2.05 -9.77 -6.46
C LEU A 73 3.49 -9.73 -6.99
N ASP A 74 3.71 -10.36 -8.16
CA ASP A 74 5.02 -10.41 -8.79
C ASP A 74 5.54 -9.02 -9.18
N ASP A 75 4.67 -8.11 -9.64
CA ASP A 75 5.07 -6.73 -9.96
C ASP A 75 5.52 -5.99 -8.70
N VAL A 76 4.80 -6.17 -7.58
CA VAL A 76 5.16 -5.57 -6.29
C VAL A 76 6.50 -6.11 -5.78
N LEU A 77 6.70 -7.43 -5.84
CA LEU A 77 7.94 -8.07 -5.42
C LEU A 77 9.12 -7.67 -6.31
N THR A 78 8.92 -7.62 -7.62
CA THR A 78 9.92 -7.15 -8.59
C THR A 78 10.39 -5.75 -8.23
N ARG A 79 9.46 -4.81 -7.98
CA ARG A 79 9.80 -3.44 -7.59
C ARG A 79 10.48 -3.33 -6.22
N LEU A 80 10.32 -4.31 -5.34
CA LEU A 80 10.98 -4.37 -4.02
C LEU A 80 12.40 -4.95 -4.08
N VAL A 81 12.70 -5.80 -5.06
CA VAL A 81 13.98 -6.53 -5.20
C VAL A 81 14.90 -5.87 -6.23
N GLU A 82 14.34 -5.33 -7.32
CA GLU A 82 15.11 -4.68 -8.38
C GLU A 82 15.64 -3.33 -7.90
N ARG A 83 16.91 -3.34 -7.51
CA ARG A 83 17.78 -2.17 -7.37
C ARG A 83 18.96 -2.31 -8.32
#